data_AF-A0A9W9NJV7-F1
#
_entry.id   AF-A0A9W9NJV7-F1
#
_cell.length_a   1.000
_cell.length_b   1.000
_cell.length_c   1.000
_cell.angle_alpha   90.00
_cell.angle_beta   90.00
_cell.angle_gamma   90.00
#
_symmetry.space_group_name_H-M   'P 1'
#
loop_
_entity.id
_entity.type
_entity.pdbx_description
1 polymer ?
#
loop_
_entity_poly.entity_id
_entity_poly.type
_entity_poly.pdbx_seq_one_letter_code
_entity_poly.pdbx_strand_id
1 'polypeptide(L)'
;MYVNDIRWDDSYKYVWYSGHGPWSTRFTAWYAAGLLYRNRGQGLPNAKAAIEYILSCQMTGNVESAWYGTFKASPDEPYPTPDSELYPPEIYSSYDPNWREFIGTQLVQFVEEFSGFIGPKLVTQIEDSLEIAAVGSMCRNGSNPEGDNLTPAYSNPALMRA
;
A
#
# COMPACT_ATOMS: atom_id res chain seq x y z
N MET A 1 8.63 -11.61 21.08
CA MET A 1 9.39 -11.12 19.91
C MET A 1 8.88 -11.88 18.71
N TYR A 2 8.26 -11.18 17.78
CA TYR A 2 7.66 -11.73 16.57
C TYR A 2 8.61 -11.50 15.38
N VAL A 3 8.43 -12.27 14.28
CA VAL A 3 9.29 -12.21 13.09
C VAL A 3 9.42 -10.80 12.49
N ASN A 4 8.39 -9.97 12.58
CA ASN A 4 8.46 -8.61 12.07
C ASN A 4 9.15 -7.64 13.04
N ASP A 5 9.18 -7.94 14.34
CA ASP A 5 9.87 -7.10 15.32
C ASP A 5 11.39 -7.08 15.04
N ILE A 6 11.97 -8.23 14.62
CA ILE A 6 13.40 -8.34 14.28
C ILE A 6 13.76 -7.68 12.93
N ARG A 7 12.75 -7.36 12.12
CA ARG A 7 12.91 -6.72 10.81
C ARG A 7 12.51 -5.24 10.85
N TRP A 8 12.04 -4.74 11.99
CA TRP A 8 11.62 -3.35 12.10
C TRP A 8 12.83 -2.42 12.04
N ASP A 9 12.83 -1.54 11.05
CA ASP A 9 13.76 -0.44 10.95
C ASP A 9 13.12 0.79 11.58
N ASP A 10 13.61 1.18 12.74
CA ASP A 10 13.07 2.31 13.48
C ASP A 10 13.40 3.67 12.84
N SER A 11 14.41 3.74 11.96
CA SER A 11 14.77 4.98 11.27
C SER A 11 13.82 5.29 10.11
N TYR A 12 13.42 4.26 9.37
CA TYR A 12 12.47 4.36 8.26
C TYR A 12 11.01 4.13 8.69
N LYS A 13 10.80 3.58 9.89
CA LYS A 13 9.49 3.11 10.37
C LYS A 13 8.87 2.07 9.43
N TYR A 14 9.69 1.15 8.95
CA TYR A 14 9.31 0.13 7.97
C TYR A 14 9.81 -1.26 8.36
N VAL A 15 9.18 -2.29 7.78
CA VAL A 15 9.69 -3.65 7.79
C VAL A 15 10.76 -3.81 6.71
N TRP A 16 11.95 -4.24 7.13
CA TRP A 16 13.04 -4.64 6.25
C TRP A 16 12.72 -5.96 5.54
N TYR A 17 12.79 -5.92 4.21
CA TYR A 17 12.59 -7.06 3.34
C TYR A 17 13.28 -6.79 1.99
N SER A 18 14.29 -7.59 1.67
CA SER A 18 15.01 -7.51 0.40
C SER A 18 14.14 -8.03 -0.75
N GLY A 19 13.49 -7.10 -1.46
CA GLY A 19 12.71 -7.34 -2.68
C GLY A 19 12.98 -6.23 -3.70
N HIS A 20 11.97 -5.44 -4.05
CA HIS A 20 12.07 -4.25 -4.91
C HIS A 20 12.68 -3.02 -4.18
N GLY A 21 13.64 -3.27 -3.28
CA GLY A 21 14.15 -2.32 -2.30
C GLY A 21 14.41 -3.01 -0.95
N PRO A 22 15.03 -2.31 0.03
CA PRO A 22 15.33 -2.89 1.33
C PRO A 22 14.15 -2.81 2.31
N TRP A 23 13.10 -2.06 2.01
CA TRP A 23 11.89 -1.93 2.83
C TRP A 23 10.63 -2.32 2.04
N SER A 24 9.62 -2.87 2.72
CA SER A 24 8.38 -3.31 2.07
C SER A 24 7.15 -2.55 2.57
N THR A 25 6.48 -1.81 1.69
CA THR A 25 5.23 -1.10 2.01
C THR A 25 4.13 -2.06 2.45
N ARG A 26 3.94 -3.17 1.72
CA ARG A 26 2.93 -4.18 2.04
C ARG A 26 3.15 -4.84 3.41
N PHE A 27 4.38 -5.26 3.71
CA PHE A 27 4.65 -5.91 4.99
C PHE A 27 4.64 -4.92 6.15
N THR A 28 5.00 -3.66 5.93
CA THR A 28 4.81 -2.59 6.91
C THR A 28 3.33 -2.38 7.20
N ALA A 29 2.45 -2.40 6.19
CA ALA A 29 1.00 -2.30 6.40
C ALA A 29 0.49 -3.42 7.31
N TRP A 30 0.82 -4.68 7.01
CA TRP A 30 0.40 -5.81 7.86
C TRP A 30 0.97 -5.73 9.28
N TYR A 31 2.20 -5.23 9.43
CA TYR A 31 2.84 -5.12 10.73
C TYR A 31 2.26 -3.99 11.59
N ALA A 32 1.85 -2.87 10.98
CA ALA A 32 1.29 -1.72 11.69
C ALA A 32 0.02 -2.08 12.48
N ALA A 33 -0.82 -2.99 11.98
CA ALA A 33 -1.96 -3.53 12.74
C ALA A 33 -1.51 -4.18 14.06
N GLY A 34 -0.43 -4.97 14.01
CA GLY A 34 0.16 -5.59 15.19
C GLY A 34 0.78 -4.57 16.15
N LEU A 35 1.34 -3.47 15.66
CA LEU A 35 1.81 -2.36 16.50
C LEU A 35 0.65 -1.69 17.24
N LEU A 36 -0.44 -1.39 16.54
CA LEU A 36 -1.65 -0.80 17.11
C LEU A 36 -2.31 -1.73 18.13
N TYR A 37 -2.52 -2.99 17.77
CA TYR A 37 -3.17 -3.98 18.63
C TYR A 37 -2.40 -4.18 19.95
N ARG A 38 -1.08 -4.28 19.89
CA ARG A 38 -0.26 -4.50 21.09
C ARG A 38 -0.13 -3.24 21.93
N ASN A 39 -0.06 -2.07 21.29
CA ASN A 39 0.09 -0.75 21.89
C ASN A 39 1.08 -0.71 23.08
N ARG A 40 2.29 -1.24 22.89
CA ARG A 40 3.35 -1.24 23.92
C ARG A 40 4.49 -0.32 23.53
N GLY A 41 5.00 0.45 24.50
CA GLY A 41 6.14 1.34 24.30
C GLY A 41 5.91 2.31 23.14
N GLN A 42 6.78 2.29 22.14
CA GLN A 42 6.67 3.11 20.93
C GLN A 42 5.68 2.57 19.88
N GLY A 43 4.88 1.55 20.21
CA GLY A 43 3.96 0.88 19.27
C GLY A 43 3.00 1.84 18.57
N LEU A 44 2.28 2.68 19.32
CA LEU A 44 1.36 3.64 18.73
C LEU A 44 2.07 4.73 17.89
N PRO A 45 3.10 5.43 18.40
CA PRO A 45 3.87 6.37 17.57
C PRO A 45 4.44 5.75 16.29
N ASN A 46 5.01 4.55 16.39
CA ASN A 46 5.59 3.84 15.25
C ASN A 46 4.52 3.40 14.24
N ALA A 47 3.36 2.95 14.70
CA ALA A 47 2.25 2.61 13.82
C ALA A 47 1.75 3.83 13.05
N LYS A 48 1.57 4.97 13.73
CA LYS A 48 1.11 6.20 13.07
C LYS A 48 2.11 6.67 12.00
N ALA A 49 3.39 6.69 12.33
CA ALA A 49 4.44 7.06 11.37
C ALA A 49 4.50 6.10 10.18
N ALA A 50 4.40 4.78 10.43
CA ALA A 50 4.35 3.78 9.37
C ALA A 50 3.17 3.99 8.43
N ILE A 51 1.97 4.23 8.97
CA ILE A 51 0.76 4.48 8.17
C ILE A 51 0.96 5.73 7.32
N GLU A 52 1.42 6.84 7.90
CA GLU A 52 1.68 8.08 7.15
C GLU A 52 2.66 7.84 5.97
N TYR A 53 3.73 7.07 6.20
CA TYR A 53 4.70 6.73 5.15
C TYR A 53 4.18 5.70 4.13
N ILE A 54 3.27 4.80 4.51
CA ILE A 54 2.57 3.92 3.56
C ILE A 54 1.71 4.77 2.63
N LEU A 55 0.94 5.71 3.19
CA LEU A 55 0.08 6.61 2.42
C LEU A 55 0.91 7.47 1.45
N SER A 56 2.10 7.94 1.85
CA SER A 56 2.98 8.69 0.94
C SER A 56 3.55 7.85 -0.21
N CYS A 57 3.45 6.52 -0.14
CA CYS A 57 3.84 5.63 -1.24
C CYS A 57 2.73 5.40 -2.27
N GLN A 58 1.53 5.97 -2.06
CA GLN A 58 0.45 5.84 -3.04
C GLN A 58 0.76 6.65 -4.31
N MET A 59 0.63 6.01 -5.46
CA MET A 59 0.94 6.60 -6.76
C MET A 59 -0.27 7.39 -7.29
N THR A 60 -0.23 8.71 -7.15
CA THR A 60 -1.37 9.59 -7.49
C THR A 60 -1.10 10.57 -8.63
N GLY A 61 0.13 10.56 -9.19
CA GLY A 61 0.59 11.58 -10.14
C GLY A 61 -0.05 11.52 -11.54
N ASN A 62 -0.70 10.42 -11.92
CA ASN A 62 -1.36 10.29 -13.22
C ASN A 62 -2.62 9.41 -13.11
N VAL A 63 -3.81 10.03 -13.20
CA VAL A 63 -5.11 9.34 -13.08
C VAL A 63 -5.41 8.36 -14.21
N GLU A 64 -4.84 8.57 -15.39
CA GLU A 64 -5.04 7.70 -16.55
C GLU A 64 -4.11 6.49 -16.54
N SER A 65 -3.12 6.48 -15.64
CA SER A 65 -2.14 5.41 -15.57
C SER A 65 -2.72 4.14 -14.95
N ALA A 66 -2.24 2.99 -15.43
CA ALA A 66 -2.59 1.68 -14.90
C ALA A 66 -2.28 1.49 -13.41
N TRP A 67 -1.33 2.26 -12.89
CA TRP A 67 -0.86 2.21 -11.52
C TRP A 67 -1.47 3.31 -10.64
N TYR A 68 -2.36 4.15 -11.15
CA TYR A 68 -3.04 5.16 -10.35
C TYR A 68 -3.70 4.54 -9.11
N GLY A 69 -3.42 5.11 -7.94
CA GLY A 69 -3.94 4.66 -6.65
C GLY A 69 -3.32 3.37 -6.10
N THR A 70 -2.35 2.75 -6.81
CA THR A 70 -1.57 1.65 -6.23
C THR A 70 -0.44 2.19 -5.37
N PHE A 71 0.30 1.31 -4.72
CA PHE A 71 1.40 1.69 -3.83
C PHE A 71 2.72 1.21 -4.39
N LYS A 72 3.77 2.00 -4.17
CA LYS A 72 5.15 1.59 -4.39
C LYS A 72 5.49 0.38 -3.53
N ALA A 73 6.27 -0.53 -4.10
CA ALA A 73 6.78 -1.72 -3.45
C ALA A 73 7.65 -1.39 -2.23
N SER A 74 8.46 -0.35 -2.39
CA SER A 74 9.39 0.23 -1.43
C SER A 74 9.30 1.77 -1.52
N PRO A 75 9.50 2.52 -0.41
CA PRO A 75 9.48 3.98 -0.43
C PRO A 75 10.50 4.60 -1.41
N ASP A 76 11.61 3.91 -1.67
CA ASP A 76 12.72 4.39 -2.51
C ASP A 76 12.59 3.97 -3.99
N GLU A 77 11.59 3.17 -4.32
CA GLU A 77 11.36 2.73 -5.70
C GLU A 77 11.12 3.95 -6.61
N PRO A 78 11.59 3.97 -7.87
CA PRO A 78 11.18 5.03 -8.80
C PRO A 78 9.69 4.89 -9.17
N TYR A 79 9.09 5.97 -9.68
CA TYR A 79 7.77 5.88 -10.28
C TYR A 79 7.87 5.22 -11.67
N PRO A 80 6.88 4.40 -12.08
CA PRO A 80 6.79 3.94 -13.46
C PRO A 80 6.85 5.12 -14.42
N THR A 81 7.81 5.11 -15.34
CA THR A 81 8.08 6.23 -16.22
C THR A 81 7.86 5.79 -17.66
N PRO A 82 6.81 6.29 -18.35
CA PRO A 82 6.61 6.03 -19.78
C PRO A 82 7.89 6.33 -20.56
N ASP A 83 8.21 5.50 -21.55
CA ASP A 83 9.39 5.62 -22.43
C ASP A 83 10.76 5.46 -21.73
N SER A 84 10.81 5.03 -20.47
CA SER A 84 12.06 4.71 -19.77
C SER A 84 12.53 3.30 -20.07
N GLU A 85 13.81 3.13 -20.42
CA GLU A 85 14.45 1.80 -20.53
C GLU A 85 14.75 1.19 -19.14
N LEU A 86 14.92 2.01 -18.12
CA LEU A 86 15.35 1.56 -16.78
C LEU A 86 14.17 1.23 -15.86
N TYR A 87 13.03 1.91 -16.03
CA TYR A 87 11.84 1.70 -15.21
C TYR A 87 10.55 1.90 -16.01
N PRO A 88 10.33 1.11 -17.08
CA PRO A 88 9.13 1.18 -17.88
C PRO A 88 7.90 0.76 -17.06
N PRO A 89 6.69 1.19 -17.42
CA PRO A 89 5.47 0.71 -16.79
C PRO A 89 5.22 -0.76 -17.12
N GLU A 90 5.51 -1.65 -16.18
CA GLU A 90 5.40 -3.10 -16.34
C GLU A 90 4.65 -3.72 -15.15
N ILE A 91 3.54 -4.39 -15.45
CA ILE A 91 2.71 -5.07 -14.45
C ILE A 91 3.53 -6.17 -13.74
N TYR A 92 3.47 -6.20 -12.41
CA TYR A 92 4.24 -7.10 -11.52
C TYR A 92 5.75 -6.87 -11.48
N SER A 93 6.22 -5.80 -12.09
CA SER A 93 7.64 -5.42 -12.12
C SER A 93 7.81 -4.02 -11.54
N SER A 94 7.37 -2.99 -12.27
CA SER A 94 7.48 -1.58 -11.85
C SER A 94 6.28 -1.11 -11.02
N TYR A 95 5.18 -1.85 -11.07
CA TYR A 95 4.02 -1.67 -10.19
C TYR A 95 3.25 -3.00 -10.08
N ASP A 96 2.59 -3.21 -8.94
CA ASP A 96 1.67 -4.34 -8.77
C ASP A 96 0.26 -3.78 -8.52
N PRO A 97 -0.71 -4.08 -9.40
CA PRO A 97 -2.03 -3.51 -9.28
C PRO A 97 -2.86 -4.13 -8.16
N ASN A 98 -2.47 -5.29 -7.59
CA ASN A 98 -3.16 -5.90 -6.45
C ASN A 98 -2.84 -5.19 -5.13
N TRP A 99 -1.80 -4.35 -5.10
CA TRP A 99 -1.32 -3.77 -3.84
C TRP A 99 -2.29 -2.76 -3.26
N ARG A 100 -3.07 -2.08 -4.10
CA ARG A 100 -4.15 -1.21 -3.63
C ARG A 100 -5.19 -2.01 -2.82
N GLU A 101 -5.55 -3.23 -3.23
CA GLU A 101 -6.50 -4.05 -2.47
C GLU A 101 -5.84 -4.70 -1.23
N PHE A 102 -4.60 -5.19 -1.36
CA PHE A 102 -3.88 -5.78 -0.22
C PHE A 102 -3.56 -4.78 0.89
N ILE A 103 -3.20 -3.54 0.52
CA ILE A 103 -2.93 -2.47 1.49
C ILE A 103 -4.25 -1.82 1.90
N GLY A 104 -5.18 -1.61 0.97
CA GLY A 104 -6.50 -1.03 1.23
C GLY A 104 -7.31 -1.82 2.26
N THR A 105 -7.32 -3.15 2.19
CA THR A 105 -7.95 -3.98 3.24
C THR A 105 -7.35 -3.75 4.63
N GLN A 106 -6.04 -3.52 4.69
CA GLN A 106 -5.36 -3.22 5.95
C GLN A 106 -5.66 -1.79 6.45
N LEU A 107 -5.79 -0.84 5.53
CA LEU A 107 -6.21 0.54 5.80
C LEU A 107 -7.64 0.60 6.34
N VAL A 108 -8.59 -0.17 5.77
CA VAL A 108 -9.94 -0.32 6.30
C VAL A 108 -9.89 -0.84 7.74
N GLN A 109 -9.10 -1.88 8.00
CA GLN A 109 -8.93 -2.40 9.37
C GLN A 109 -8.36 -1.33 10.33
N PHE A 110 -7.49 -0.43 9.88
CA PHE A 110 -6.98 0.66 10.74
C PHE A 110 -8.06 1.63 11.17
N VAL A 111 -8.97 1.99 10.25
CA VAL A 111 -10.09 2.89 10.55
C VAL A 111 -11.10 2.20 11.45
N GLU A 112 -11.54 1.00 11.09
CA GLU A 112 -12.58 0.26 11.80
C GLU A 112 -12.16 -0.11 13.23
N GLU A 113 -10.94 -0.63 13.41
CA GLU A 113 -10.52 -1.17 14.72
C GLU A 113 -9.75 -0.15 15.57
N PHE A 114 -9.13 0.87 14.96
CA PHE A 114 -8.11 1.69 15.62
C PHE A 114 -8.26 3.20 15.42
N SER A 115 -9.36 3.69 14.82
CA SER A 115 -9.64 5.12 14.63
C SER A 115 -9.43 5.96 15.90
N GLY A 116 -9.88 5.46 17.05
CA GLY A 116 -9.71 6.12 18.36
C GLY A 116 -8.25 6.28 18.80
N PHE A 117 -7.33 5.44 18.33
CA PHE A 117 -5.90 5.54 18.63
C PHE A 117 -5.14 6.39 17.61
N ILE A 118 -5.40 6.19 16.32
CA ILE A 118 -4.65 6.89 15.26
C ILE A 118 -5.07 8.36 15.13
N GLY A 119 -6.32 8.67 15.49
CA GLY A 119 -6.86 10.01 15.57
C GLY A 119 -7.46 10.49 14.24
N PRO A 120 -8.34 11.52 14.29
CA PRO A 120 -9.23 11.88 13.18
C PRO A 120 -8.48 12.33 11.92
N LYS A 121 -7.36 13.04 12.08
CA LYS A 121 -6.55 13.47 10.93
C LYS A 121 -6.06 12.29 10.10
N LEU A 122 -5.51 11.27 10.76
CA LEU A 122 -4.96 10.12 10.05
C LEU A 122 -6.07 9.22 9.50
N VAL A 123 -7.22 9.15 10.16
CA VAL A 123 -8.44 8.51 9.61
C VAL A 123 -8.82 9.15 8.27
N THR A 124 -8.97 10.47 8.21
CA THR A 124 -9.32 11.16 6.96
C THR A 124 -8.30 10.91 5.85
N GLN A 125 -7.01 10.93 6.17
CA GLN A 125 -5.97 10.63 5.18
C GLN A 125 -6.04 9.18 4.65
N ILE A 126 -6.47 8.23 5.49
CA ILE A 126 -6.71 6.85 5.07
C ILE A 126 -7.94 6.76 4.17
N GLU A 127 -9.04 7.44 4.53
CA GLU A 127 -10.27 7.48 3.74
C GLU A 127 -10.02 8.07 2.34
N ASP A 128 -9.29 9.19 2.26
CA ASP A 128 -8.87 9.80 0.99
C ASP A 128 -8.07 8.80 0.14
N SER A 129 -7.14 8.06 0.76
CA SER A 129 -6.33 7.05 0.08
C SER A 129 -7.17 5.87 -0.42
N LEU A 130 -8.17 5.44 0.34
CA LEU A 130 -9.11 4.39 -0.04
C LEU A 130 -9.98 4.83 -1.22
N GLU A 131 -10.44 6.09 -1.26
CA GLU A 131 -11.17 6.64 -2.41
C GLU A 131 -10.31 6.60 -3.68
N ILE A 132 -9.06 7.07 -3.60
CA ILE A 132 -8.11 7.02 -4.72
C ILE A 132 -7.88 5.58 -5.19
N ALA A 133 -7.72 4.64 -4.25
CA ALA A 133 -7.54 3.22 -4.56
C ALA A 133 -8.78 2.65 -5.28
N ALA A 134 -9.99 3.03 -4.85
CA ALA A 134 -11.24 2.63 -5.48
C ALA A 134 -11.36 3.20 -6.90
N VAL A 135 -11.05 4.49 -7.11
CA VAL A 135 -11.01 5.11 -8.44
C VAL A 135 -10.03 4.37 -9.36
N GLY A 136 -8.80 4.13 -8.90
CA GLY A 136 -7.80 3.38 -9.66
C GLY A 136 -8.23 1.94 -9.98
N SER A 137 -8.99 1.30 -9.10
CA SER A 137 -9.52 -0.05 -9.32
C SER A 137 -10.68 -0.08 -10.32
N MET A 138 -11.56 0.93 -10.32
CA MET A 138 -12.66 1.06 -11.29
C MET A 138 -12.18 1.22 -12.73
N CYS A 139 -10.98 1.80 -12.93
CA CYS A 139 -10.36 1.93 -14.23
C CYS A 139 -9.82 0.60 -14.80
N ARG A 140 -9.89 -0.51 -14.05
CA ARG A 140 -9.30 -1.81 -14.42
C ARG A 140 -10.36 -2.86 -14.71
N ASN A 141 -10.41 -3.30 -15.96
CA ASN A 141 -11.35 -4.28 -16.49
C ASN A 141 -10.65 -5.48 -17.16
N GLY A 142 -9.33 -5.62 -17.03
CA GLY A 142 -8.55 -6.66 -17.70
C GLY A 142 -8.20 -6.34 -19.16
N SER A 143 -8.43 -5.10 -19.63
CA SER A 143 -8.08 -4.69 -21.00
C SER A 143 -7.10 -3.52 -21.08
N ASN A 144 -6.74 -2.90 -19.96
CA ASN A 144 -5.80 -1.79 -19.92
C ASN A 144 -5.01 -1.82 -18.60
N PRO A 145 -3.67 -1.95 -18.65
CA PRO A 145 -2.80 -2.00 -19.83
C PRO A 145 -2.81 -3.37 -20.52
N GLU A 146 -2.11 -3.48 -21.64
CA GLU A 146 -1.85 -4.77 -22.27
C GLU A 146 -1.21 -5.73 -21.25
N GLY A 147 -1.71 -6.97 -21.18
CA GLY A 147 -1.29 -7.94 -20.17
C GLY A 147 -1.98 -7.80 -18.80
N ASP A 148 -2.94 -6.89 -18.65
CA ASP A 148 -3.79 -6.83 -17.46
C ASP A 148 -4.63 -8.10 -17.31
N ASN A 149 -4.39 -8.85 -16.24
CA ASN A 149 -5.14 -10.06 -15.90
C ASN A 149 -6.20 -9.81 -14.80
N LEU A 150 -6.37 -8.57 -14.33
CA LEU A 150 -7.36 -8.18 -13.32
C LEU A 150 -8.76 -8.06 -13.91
N THR A 151 -9.17 -9.11 -14.62
CA THR A 151 -10.55 -9.26 -15.09
C THR A 151 -11.51 -9.24 -13.90
N PRO A 152 -12.80 -8.90 -14.10
CA PRO A 152 -13.81 -9.00 -13.04
C PRO A 152 -13.90 -10.38 -12.37
N ALA A 153 -13.47 -11.45 -13.05
CA ALA A 153 -13.48 -12.82 -12.54
C ALA A 153 -12.22 -13.19 -11.73
N TYR A 154 -11.19 -12.34 -11.67
CA TYR A 154 -9.98 -12.64 -10.90
C TYR A 154 -10.27 -12.55 -9.39
N SER A 155 -10.17 -13.69 -8.70
CA SER A 155 -10.80 -13.89 -7.39
C SER A 155 -10.34 -12.93 -6.30
N ASN A 156 -9.05 -12.60 -6.23
CA ASN A 156 -8.50 -11.81 -5.14
C ASN A 156 -9.06 -10.36 -5.16
N PRO A 157 -8.89 -9.57 -6.24
CA PRO A 157 -9.56 -8.27 -6.32
C PRO A 157 -11.09 -8.39 -6.40
N ALA A 158 -11.65 -9.45 -6.98
CA ALA A 158 -13.11 -9.61 -7.00
C ALA A 158 -13.71 -9.67 -5.59
N LEU A 159 -13.08 -10.40 -4.67
CA LEU A 159 -13.51 -10.47 -3.27
C LEU A 159 -13.23 -9.18 -2.49
N MET A 160 -12.13 -8.48 -2.81
CA MET A 160 -11.74 -7.25 -2.11
C MET A 160 -12.48 -6.00 -2.62
N ARG A 161 -13.14 -6.07 -3.78
CA ARG A 161 -14.02 -5.03 -4.34
C ARG A 161 -15.49 -5.19 -3.94
N ALA A 162 -15.86 -6.31 -3.33
CA ALA A 162 -17.26 -6.69 -3.05
C ALA A 162 -17.83 -6.00 -1.80
#